data_AF-A0A379WPJ6-F1
#
_entry.id   AF-A0A379WPJ6-F1
#
_cell.length_a   1.000
_cell.length_b   1.000
_cell.length_c   1.000
_cell.angle_alpha   90.00
_cell.angle_beta   90.00
_cell.angle_gamma   90.00
#
_symmetry.space_group_name_H-M   'P 1'
#
loop_
_entity.id
_entity.type
_entity.pdbx_description
1 polymer ?
#
loop_
_entity_poly.entity_id
_entity_poly.type
_entity_poly.pdbx_seq_one_letter_code
_entity_poly.pdbx_strand_id
1 'polypeptide(L)'
;MRPAWPAQTVNSGIALAPGESWHVPEQHLANVSPATLQGQLLLSGKPPLNLARYIRELKAYPYGCLEQTTSGLFPALYTNAAQLQSLGITGDSDEKRRAAVDIGISRVLQMQRDNGGFALWDENGAEEPWLTAYAMDFLIRAGEQGYSVPPEAINRGNERLLRYLQDPGTMLIRYSDNTQASTFAAQAYAVLVLARQQKAPLGALREIWERRSQAASGLPLMQLGIALNTMGDARRGEEAITLALNTPRQDERQWIADYGSSLRDNALMLSLLKRTTSDRTCKTRY
;
A
#
# COMPACT_ATOMS: atom_id res chain seq x y z
N MET A 1 12.41 -18.94 -23.66
CA MET A 1 13.83 -18.70 -23.36
C MET A 1 13.91 -17.65 -22.26
N ARG A 2 14.60 -17.92 -21.14
CA ARG A 2 14.83 -16.94 -20.05
C ARG A 2 16.35 -16.68 -19.98
N PRO A 3 16.81 -15.42 -19.94
CA PRO A 3 18.24 -15.10 -19.76
C PRO A 3 18.80 -15.68 -18.45
N ALA A 4 20.10 -16.02 -18.45
CA ALA A 4 20.79 -16.56 -17.28
C ALA A 4 21.04 -15.52 -16.17
N TRP A 5 20.94 -14.23 -16.48
CA TRP A 5 21.17 -13.12 -15.55
C TRP A 5 19.92 -12.27 -15.34
N PRO A 6 19.73 -11.68 -14.14
CA PRO A 6 18.68 -10.71 -13.90
C PRO A 6 18.81 -9.47 -14.79
N ALA A 7 17.68 -8.81 -15.05
CA ALA A 7 17.69 -7.51 -15.71
C ALA A 7 18.40 -6.45 -14.83
N GLN A 8 19.18 -5.59 -15.46
CA GLN A 8 19.79 -4.43 -14.81
C GLN A 8 19.02 -3.15 -15.18
N THR A 9 18.84 -2.27 -14.20
CA THR A 9 18.12 -1.00 -14.39
C THR A 9 18.99 0.16 -13.92
N VAL A 10 19.23 1.13 -14.79
CA VAL A 10 19.93 2.39 -14.47
C VAL A 10 18.91 3.53 -14.42
N ASN A 11 18.96 4.36 -13.38
CA ASN A 11 18.02 5.45 -13.18
C ASN A 11 18.78 6.76 -12.90
N SER A 12 18.35 7.85 -13.54
CA SER A 12 18.85 9.20 -13.30
C SER A 12 17.71 10.21 -13.37
N GLY A 13 17.82 11.27 -12.58
CA GLY A 13 16.88 12.40 -12.60
C GLY A 13 17.60 13.68 -12.21
N ILE A 14 17.24 14.77 -12.89
CA ILE A 14 17.81 16.10 -12.66
C ILE A 14 16.71 17.15 -12.88
N ALA A 15 16.76 18.25 -12.12
CA ALA A 15 15.98 19.44 -12.39
C ALA A 15 16.85 20.39 -13.23
N LEU A 16 16.37 20.79 -14.41
CA LEU A 16 17.09 21.70 -15.31
C LEU A 16 16.54 23.12 -15.20
N ALA A 17 17.42 24.08 -14.98
CA ALA A 17 17.11 25.49 -15.11
C ALA A 17 16.97 25.89 -16.60
N PRO A 18 16.28 27.00 -16.92
CA PRO A 18 16.17 27.48 -18.29
C PRO A 18 17.54 27.65 -18.96
N GLY A 19 17.76 26.98 -20.09
CA GLY A 19 19.02 27.01 -20.84
C GLY A 19 20.03 25.93 -20.48
N GLU A 20 19.78 25.12 -19.44
CA GLU A 20 20.62 23.97 -19.13
C GLU A 20 20.33 22.77 -20.05
N SER A 21 21.36 21.96 -20.30
CA SER A 21 21.27 20.74 -21.10
C SER A 21 21.71 19.53 -20.28
N TRP A 22 21.01 18.41 -20.44
CA TRP A 22 21.41 17.13 -19.86
C TRP A 22 21.69 16.10 -20.95
N HIS A 23 22.78 15.35 -20.76
CA HIS A 23 23.19 14.27 -21.66
C HIS A 23 23.20 12.96 -20.87
N VAL A 24 22.78 11.86 -21.52
CA VAL A 24 22.80 10.53 -20.90
C VAL A 24 24.27 10.12 -20.70
N PRO A 25 24.71 9.82 -19.46
CA PRO A 25 26.04 9.32 -19.21
C PRO A 25 26.31 8.01 -19.97
N GLU A 26 27.45 7.88 -20.65
CA GLU A 26 27.81 6.67 -21.42
C GLU A 26 27.79 5.39 -20.57
N GLN A 27 28.13 5.52 -19.28
CA GLN A 27 28.07 4.44 -18.29
C GLN A 27 26.67 3.84 -18.11
N HIS A 28 25.59 4.54 -18.48
CA HIS A 28 24.22 3.99 -18.43
C HIS A 28 23.97 2.92 -19.49
N LEU A 29 24.76 2.93 -20.57
CA LEU A 29 24.68 1.99 -21.68
C LEU A 29 25.75 0.91 -21.58
N ALA A 30 26.75 1.10 -20.72
CA ALA A 30 27.78 0.10 -20.45
C ALA A 30 27.14 -1.18 -19.86
N ASN A 31 27.57 -2.34 -20.35
CA ASN A 31 27.14 -3.67 -19.90
C ASN A 31 25.66 -4.04 -20.17
N VAL A 32 24.95 -3.29 -21.01
CA VAL A 32 23.59 -3.65 -21.45
C VAL A 32 23.60 -4.08 -22.91
N SER A 33 23.05 -5.27 -23.20
CA SER A 33 22.91 -5.75 -24.58
C SER A 33 21.95 -4.84 -25.37
N PRO A 34 22.34 -4.34 -26.57
CA PRO A 34 21.47 -3.51 -27.40
C PRO A 34 20.14 -4.19 -27.75
N ALA A 35 20.13 -5.53 -27.87
CA ALA A 35 18.92 -6.29 -28.20
C ALA A 35 17.86 -6.28 -27.09
N THR A 36 18.24 -6.01 -25.84
CA THR A 36 17.34 -6.00 -24.68
C THR A 36 17.18 -4.61 -24.06
N LEU A 37 17.91 -3.61 -24.56
CA LEU A 37 17.89 -2.25 -24.03
C LEU A 37 16.54 -1.59 -24.32
N GLN A 38 15.91 -1.07 -23.26
CA GLN A 38 14.69 -0.26 -23.35
C GLN A 38 14.83 0.95 -22.45
N GLY A 39 14.38 2.12 -22.92
CA GLY A 39 14.46 3.39 -22.19
C GLY A 39 13.11 4.06 -22.04
N GLN A 40 12.97 4.86 -20.98
CA GLN A 40 11.84 5.78 -20.78
C GLN A 40 12.37 7.12 -20.29
N LEU A 41 11.94 8.21 -20.92
CA LEU A 41 12.25 9.59 -20.53
C LEU A 41 10.96 10.27 -20.07
N LEU A 42 10.99 10.85 -18.87
CA LEU A 42 9.87 11.60 -18.29
C LEU A 42 10.27 13.07 -18.14
N LEU A 43 9.54 13.96 -18.83
CA LEU A 43 9.73 15.40 -18.75
C LEU A 43 8.54 16.02 -18.02
N SER A 44 8.80 16.92 -17.07
CA SER A 44 7.76 17.59 -16.30
C SER A 44 8.23 18.93 -15.78
N GLY A 45 7.36 19.94 -15.80
CA GLY A 45 7.61 21.25 -15.18
C GLY A 45 7.43 21.25 -13.65
N LYS A 46 7.11 20.11 -13.05
CA LYS A 46 6.98 19.87 -11.60
C LYS A 46 7.65 18.55 -11.23
N PRO A 47 8.07 18.33 -9.97
CA PRO A 47 8.67 17.06 -9.55
C PRO A 47 7.79 15.85 -9.95
N PRO A 48 8.24 14.98 -10.86
CA PRO A 48 7.42 13.89 -11.38
C PRO A 48 7.63 12.58 -10.62
N LEU A 49 6.64 11.68 -10.72
CA LEU A 49 6.77 10.27 -10.33
C LEU A 49 6.60 9.40 -11.57
N ASN A 50 7.56 8.49 -11.82
CA ASN A 50 7.52 7.60 -12.98
C ASN A 50 6.62 6.38 -12.70
N LEU A 51 5.30 6.57 -12.82
CA LEU A 51 4.31 5.51 -12.62
C LEU A 51 4.51 4.31 -13.57
N ALA A 52 4.98 4.56 -14.79
CA ALA A 52 5.18 3.51 -15.78
C ALA A 52 6.26 2.50 -15.36
N ARG A 53 7.26 2.95 -14.60
CA ARG A 53 8.26 2.06 -13.99
C ARG A 53 7.62 1.13 -12.96
N TYR A 54 6.88 1.68 -11.99
CA TYR A 54 6.31 0.89 -10.90
C TYR A 54 5.30 -0.15 -11.39
N ILE A 55 4.47 0.20 -12.38
CA ILE A 55 3.53 -0.75 -12.99
C ILE A 55 4.26 -1.92 -13.65
N ARG A 56 5.38 -1.67 -14.34
CA ARG A 56 6.18 -2.73 -14.97
C ARG A 56 6.88 -3.62 -13.93
N GLU A 57 7.45 -3.03 -12.88
CA GLU A 57 8.08 -3.78 -11.79
C GLU A 57 7.07 -4.70 -11.08
N LEU A 58 5.85 -4.21 -10.82
CA LEU A 58 4.78 -5.01 -10.22
C LEU A 58 4.25 -6.10 -11.16
N LYS A 59 4.11 -5.84 -12.47
CA LYS A 59 3.68 -6.84 -13.46
C LYS A 59 4.72 -7.95 -13.65
N ALA A 60 6.01 -7.63 -13.51
CA ALA A 60 7.10 -8.58 -13.75
C ALA A 60 7.35 -9.53 -12.57
N TYR A 61 6.70 -9.33 -11.43
CA TYR A 61 7.00 -10.06 -10.21
C TYR A 61 6.46 -11.50 -10.25
N PRO A 62 7.31 -12.54 -10.20
CA PRO A 62 6.90 -13.91 -10.50
C PRO A 62 6.44 -14.72 -9.28
N TYR A 63 6.61 -14.18 -8.07
CA TYR A 63 6.30 -14.90 -6.82
C TYR A 63 4.91 -14.53 -6.30
N GLY A 64 4.27 -15.49 -5.63
CA GLY A 64 2.85 -15.43 -5.27
C GLY A 64 2.58 -15.48 -3.78
N CYS A 65 3.43 -14.83 -2.95
CA CYS A 65 3.07 -14.58 -1.56
C CYS A 65 1.93 -13.56 -1.48
N LEU A 66 1.30 -13.44 -0.31
CA LEU A 66 0.17 -12.54 -0.09
C LEU A 66 0.50 -11.09 -0.44
N GLU A 67 1.58 -10.56 0.14
CA GLU A 67 2.00 -9.16 -0.08
C GLU A 67 2.22 -8.90 -1.57
N GLN A 68 2.97 -9.77 -2.24
CA GLN A 68 3.34 -9.63 -3.65
C GLN A 68 2.12 -9.73 -4.56
N THR A 69 1.23 -10.69 -4.29
CA THR A 69 -0.02 -10.88 -5.05
C THR A 69 -0.89 -9.63 -4.89
N THR A 70 -1.11 -9.16 -3.67
CA THR A 70 -1.91 -7.97 -3.40
C THR A 70 -1.30 -6.70 -4.02
N SER A 71 0.02 -6.50 -3.87
CA SER A 71 0.77 -5.37 -4.45
C SER A 71 0.72 -5.37 -5.98
N GLY A 72 0.84 -6.53 -6.61
CA GLY A 72 0.74 -6.69 -8.07
C GLY A 72 -0.66 -6.37 -8.63
N LEU A 73 -1.71 -6.56 -7.84
CA LEU A 73 -3.10 -6.33 -8.24
C LEU A 73 -3.56 -4.88 -8.07
N PHE A 74 -2.95 -4.11 -7.17
CA PHE A 74 -3.34 -2.72 -6.93
C PHE A 74 -3.32 -1.83 -8.19
N PRO A 75 -2.29 -1.86 -9.05
CA PRO A 75 -2.31 -1.10 -10.29
C PRO A 75 -3.45 -1.52 -11.21
N ALA A 76 -3.75 -2.82 -11.28
CA ALA A 76 -4.82 -3.33 -12.13
C ALA A 76 -6.21 -2.92 -11.62
N LEU A 77 -6.38 -2.56 -10.34
CA LEU A 77 -7.63 -1.99 -9.82
C LEU A 77 -7.89 -0.56 -10.30
N TYR A 78 -6.84 0.25 -10.45
CA TYR A 78 -6.96 1.70 -10.67
C TYR A 78 -6.52 2.18 -12.06
N THR A 79 -6.07 1.27 -12.92
CA THR A 79 -5.69 1.57 -14.30
C THR A 79 -6.66 0.95 -15.31
N ASN A 80 -6.76 1.55 -16.49
CA ASN A 80 -7.45 1.00 -17.66
C ASN A 80 -6.53 1.01 -18.89
N ALA A 81 -6.96 0.36 -19.98
CA ALA A 81 -6.16 0.24 -21.20
C ALA A 81 -5.70 1.59 -21.76
N ALA A 82 -6.57 2.60 -21.76
CA ALA A 82 -6.24 3.94 -22.26
C ALA A 82 -5.19 4.66 -21.40
N GLN A 83 -5.26 4.51 -20.08
CA GLN A 83 -4.27 5.07 -19.15
C GLN A 83 -2.92 4.35 -19.26
N LEU A 84 -2.92 3.02 -19.44
CA LEU A 84 -1.68 2.28 -19.67
C LEU A 84 -1.05 2.71 -21.00
N GLN A 85 -1.84 2.88 -22.04
CA GLN A 85 -1.38 3.36 -23.34
C GLN A 85 -0.80 4.78 -23.26
N SER A 86 -1.42 5.71 -22.52
CA SER A 86 -0.91 7.08 -22.35
C SER A 86 0.39 7.13 -21.54
N LEU A 87 0.64 6.12 -20.69
CA LEU A 87 1.90 5.92 -19.98
C LEU A 87 2.95 5.16 -20.81
N GLY A 88 2.67 4.83 -22.07
CA GLY A 88 3.56 4.07 -22.93
C GLY A 88 3.72 2.59 -22.52
N ILE A 89 2.75 2.05 -21.77
CA ILE A 89 2.72 0.65 -21.35
C ILE A 89 1.78 -0.11 -22.26
N THR A 90 2.32 -1.06 -23.03
CA THR A 90 1.50 -2.04 -23.75
C THR A 90 0.92 -3.04 -22.74
N GLY A 91 -0.40 -2.97 -22.55
CA GLY A 91 -1.15 -3.80 -21.62
C GLY A 91 -2.05 -4.81 -22.32
N ASP A 92 -2.68 -5.66 -21.50
CA ASP A 92 -3.79 -6.52 -21.92
C ASP A 92 -5.08 -5.68 -22.09
N SER A 93 -6.11 -6.24 -22.74
CA SER A 93 -7.42 -5.57 -22.81
C SER A 93 -8.04 -5.41 -21.42
N ASP A 94 -9.01 -4.51 -21.26
CA ASP A 94 -9.66 -4.29 -19.98
C ASP A 94 -10.41 -5.53 -19.47
N GLU A 95 -10.98 -6.35 -20.37
CA GLU A 95 -11.63 -7.62 -20.03
C GLU A 95 -10.62 -8.62 -19.48
N LYS A 96 -9.48 -8.78 -20.15
CA LYS A 96 -8.42 -9.70 -19.72
C LYS A 96 -7.77 -9.23 -18.42
N ARG A 97 -7.60 -7.92 -18.24
CA ARG A 97 -7.14 -7.32 -16.98
C ARG A 97 -8.12 -7.61 -15.85
N ARG A 98 -9.44 -7.42 -16.06
CA ARG A 98 -10.46 -7.72 -15.04
C ARG A 98 -10.45 -9.21 -14.66
N ALA A 99 -10.39 -10.11 -15.64
CA ALA A 99 -10.29 -11.55 -15.38
C ALA A 99 -9.02 -11.92 -14.58
N ALA A 100 -7.89 -11.26 -14.86
CA ALA A 100 -6.68 -11.45 -14.06
C ALA A 100 -6.83 -10.97 -12.61
N VAL A 101 -7.59 -9.89 -12.38
CA VAL A 101 -7.91 -9.42 -11.03
C VAL A 101 -8.82 -10.42 -10.30
N ASP A 102 -9.82 -11.00 -10.96
CA ASP A 102 -10.70 -12.02 -10.34
C ASP A 102 -9.91 -13.27 -9.90
N ILE A 103 -8.97 -13.72 -10.74
CA ILE A 103 -8.03 -14.81 -10.40
C ILE A 103 -7.14 -14.40 -9.22
N GLY A 104 -6.65 -13.15 -9.23
CA GLY A 104 -5.84 -12.59 -8.15
C GLY A 104 -6.57 -12.51 -6.81
N ILE A 105 -7.84 -12.08 -6.82
CA ILE A 105 -8.72 -12.08 -5.64
C ILE A 105 -8.87 -13.50 -5.11
N SER A 106 -9.13 -14.48 -5.99
CA SER A 106 -9.23 -15.89 -5.61
C SER A 106 -7.93 -16.39 -4.97
N ARG A 107 -6.78 -16.00 -5.50
CA ARG A 107 -5.47 -16.34 -4.92
C ARG A 107 -5.25 -15.70 -3.55
N VAL A 108 -5.64 -14.43 -3.37
CA VAL A 108 -5.58 -13.77 -2.05
C VAL A 108 -6.44 -14.52 -1.03
N LEU A 109 -7.65 -14.91 -1.42
CA LEU A 109 -8.59 -15.63 -0.54
C LEU A 109 -8.08 -17.04 -0.15
N GLN A 110 -7.31 -17.72 -1.00
CA GLN A 110 -6.64 -18.98 -0.64
C GLN A 110 -5.60 -18.85 0.49
N MET A 111 -5.19 -17.63 0.82
CA MET A 111 -4.27 -17.35 1.93
C MET A 111 -5.01 -16.86 3.19
N GLN A 112 -6.35 -16.83 3.15
CA GLN A 112 -7.17 -16.51 4.32
C GLN A 112 -7.28 -17.74 5.23
N ARG A 113 -6.82 -17.60 6.47
CA ARG A 113 -6.89 -18.62 7.52
C ARG A 113 -8.33 -18.76 8.03
N ASP A 114 -8.65 -19.90 8.64
CA ASP A 114 -9.96 -20.17 9.25
C ASP A 114 -10.42 -19.07 10.23
N ASN A 115 -9.49 -18.48 10.98
CA ASN A 115 -9.77 -17.41 11.94
C ASN A 115 -10.07 -16.04 11.30
N GLY A 116 -10.09 -15.95 9.97
CA GLY A 116 -10.37 -14.75 9.18
C GLY A 116 -9.15 -13.89 8.86
N GLY A 117 -8.03 -14.12 9.53
CA GLY A 117 -6.76 -13.46 9.22
C GLY A 117 -6.10 -14.05 7.96
N PHE A 118 -5.01 -13.44 7.51
CA PHE A 118 -4.26 -13.91 6.36
C PHE A 118 -2.83 -14.29 6.73
N ALA A 119 -2.28 -15.22 5.98
CA ALA A 119 -0.92 -15.72 6.11
C ALA A 119 -0.09 -15.42 4.86
N LEU A 120 1.23 -15.49 4.98
CA LEU A 120 2.12 -15.04 3.90
C LEU A 120 2.08 -15.90 2.63
N TRP A 121 1.90 -17.22 2.75
CA TRP A 121 2.08 -18.16 1.62
C TRP A 121 0.85 -19.06 1.37
N ASP A 122 0.21 -19.51 2.44
CA ASP A 122 -0.94 -20.42 2.45
C ASP A 122 -1.72 -20.27 3.76
N GLU A 123 -2.98 -20.72 3.78
CA GLU A 123 -3.88 -20.63 4.94
C GLU A 123 -3.39 -21.34 6.22
N ASN A 124 -2.46 -22.29 6.13
CA ASN A 124 -1.96 -23.04 7.28
C ASN A 124 -0.77 -22.33 7.94
N GLY A 125 0.03 -21.58 7.17
CA GLY A 125 1.11 -20.74 7.66
C GLY A 125 0.63 -19.67 8.63
N ALA A 126 1.44 -19.27 9.63
CA ALA A 126 0.87 -18.41 10.66
C ALA A 126 0.55 -16.99 10.19
N GLU A 127 -0.36 -16.39 10.92
CA GLU A 127 -1.00 -15.13 10.58
C GLU A 127 -0.03 -13.95 10.58
N GLU A 128 -0.24 -13.06 9.62
CA GLU A 128 0.50 -11.81 9.46
C GLU A 128 -0.48 -10.63 9.67
N PRO A 129 -0.53 -10.02 10.89
CA PRO A 129 -1.57 -9.04 11.22
C PRO A 129 -1.58 -7.80 10.33
N TRP A 130 -0.40 -7.26 10.00
CA TRP A 130 -0.30 -6.11 9.10
C TRP A 130 -0.74 -6.46 7.67
N LEU A 131 -0.36 -7.64 7.17
CA LEU A 131 -0.80 -8.10 5.85
C LEU A 131 -2.28 -8.47 5.80
N THR A 132 -2.87 -8.89 6.92
CA THR A 132 -4.33 -9.07 7.03
C THR A 132 -5.04 -7.75 6.78
N ALA A 133 -4.59 -6.66 7.40
CA ALA A 133 -5.14 -5.33 7.12
C ALA A 133 -4.90 -4.90 5.66
N TYR A 134 -3.72 -5.18 5.09
CA TYR A 134 -3.38 -4.87 3.71
C TYR A 134 -4.27 -5.62 2.69
N ALA A 135 -4.43 -6.92 2.87
CA ALA A 135 -5.28 -7.77 2.03
C ALA A 135 -6.75 -7.34 2.13
N MET A 136 -7.22 -7.03 3.35
CA MET A 136 -8.58 -6.51 3.55
C MET A 136 -8.78 -5.16 2.86
N ASP A 137 -7.83 -4.22 2.97
CA ASP A 137 -7.89 -2.93 2.27
C ASP A 137 -8.04 -3.14 0.75
N PHE A 138 -7.27 -4.06 0.18
CA PHE A 138 -7.36 -4.44 -1.22
C PHE A 138 -8.73 -5.04 -1.58
N LEU A 139 -9.21 -6.02 -0.83
CA LEU A 139 -10.49 -6.70 -1.12
C LEU A 139 -11.68 -5.75 -1.03
N ILE A 140 -11.69 -4.85 -0.05
CA ILE A 140 -12.74 -3.82 0.08
C ILE A 140 -12.69 -2.85 -1.10
N ARG A 141 -11.50 -2.39 -1.49
CA ARG A 141 -11.31 -1.54 -2.68
C ARG A 141 -11.70 -2.25 -3.98
N ALA A 142 -11.45 -3.55 -4.08
CA ALA A 142 -11.88 -4.33 -5.23
C ALA A 142 -13.41 -4.34 -5.32
N GLY A 143 -14.11 -4.55 -4.19
CA GLY A 143 -15.57 -4.40 -4.12
C GLY A 143 -16.06 -3.01 -4.56
N GLU A 144 -15.40 -1.94 -4.10
CA GLU A 144 -15.70 -0.55 -4.54
C GLU A 144 -15.52 -0.33 -6.05
N GLN A 145 -14.64 -1.09 -6.71
CA GLN A 145 -14.40 -1.04 -8.16
C GLN A 145 -15.30 -2.02 -8.95
N GLY A 146 -16.24 -2.69 -8.29
CA GLY A 146 -17.22 -3.58 -8.91
C GLY A 146 -16.74 -5.03 -9.12
N TYR A 147 -15.66 -5.46 -8.46
CA TYR A 147 -15.26 -6.87 -8.45
C TYR A 147 -16.05 -7.65 -7.40
N SER A 148 -16.34 -8.92 -7.68
CA SER A 148 -17.06 -9.79 -6.76
C SER A 148 -16.11 -10.35 -5.70
N VAL A 149 -16.38 -10.06 -4.43
CA VAL A 149 -15.66 -10.64 -3.29
C VAL A 149 -16.68 -11.33 -2.38
N PRO A 150 -16.46 -12.60 -1.97
CA PRO A 150 -17.38 -13.31 -1.09
C PRO A 150 -17.65 -12.53 0.20
N PRO A 151 -18.92 -12.24 0.55
CA PRO A 151 -19.26 -11.48 1.75
C PRO A 151 -18.77 -12.13 3.06
N GLU A 152 -18.78 -13.46 3.10
CA GLU A 152 -18.29 -14.23 4.26
C GLU A 152 -16.79 -13.99 4.52
N ALA A 153 -15.97 -13.96 3.47
CA ALA A 153 -14.54 -13.67 3.58
C ALA A 153 -14.29 -12.26 4.14
N ILE A 154 -15.07 -11.27 3.67
CA ILE A 154 -15.01 -9.89 4.17
C ILE A 154 -15.49 -9.80 5.63
N ASN A 155 -16.53 -10.54 6.01
CA ASN A 155 -17.03 -10.53 7.39
C ASN A 155 -16.01 -11.13 8.35
N ARG A 156 -15.47 -12.32 8.05
CA ARG A 156 -14.41 -12.95 8.84
C ARG A 156 -13.16 -12.08 8.95
N GLY A 157 -12.75 -11.44 7.85
CA GLY A 157 -11.63 -10.50 7.87
C GLY A 157 -11.91 -9.29 8.76
N ASN A 158 -13.09 -8.68 8.67
CA ASN A 158 -13.51 -7.57 9.53
C ASN A 158 -13.58 -7.96 11.01
N GLU A 159 -14.07 -9.15 11.33
CA GLU A 159 -14.06 -9.70 12.69
C GLU A 159 -12.62 -9.84 13.21
N ARG A 160 -11.70 -10.29 12.35
CA ARG A 160 -10.29 -10.39 12.73
C ARG A 160 -9.65 -9.01 12.97
N LEU A 161 -9.94 -8.03 12.10
CA LEU A 161 -9.49 -6.64 12.29
C LEU A 161 -10.04 -6.03 13.58
N LEU A 162 -11.32 -6.28 13.91
CA LEU A 162 -11.93 -5.84 15.17
C LEU A 162 -11.24 -6.47 16.37
N ARG A 163 -10.89 -7.76 16.29
CA ARG A 163 -10.13 -8.45 17.34
C ARG A 163 -8.75 -7.83 17.55
N TYR A 164 -8.07 -7.36 16.50
CA TYR A 164 -6.81 -6.61 16.68
C TYR A 164 -6.99 -5.32 17.48
N LEU A 165 -8.15 -4.66 17.37
CA LEU A 165 -8.42 -3.44 18.12
C LEU A 165 -8.71 -3.74 19.60
N GLN A 166 -9.49 -4.80 19.86
CA GLN A 166 -10.00 -5.15 21.20
C GLN A 166 -8.99 -5.94 22.03
N ASP A 167 -8.22 -6.82 21.40
CA ASP A 167 -7.26 -7.70 22.07
C ASP A 167 -5.94 -7.74 21.29
N PRO A 168 -5.10 -6.69 21.42
CA PRO A 168 -3.82 -6.64 20.74
C PRO A 168 -2.85 -7.74 21.19
N GLY A 169 -3.06 -8.34 22.36
CA GLY A 169 -2.25 -9.47 22.84
C GLY A 169 -2.36 -10.72 21.97
N THR A 170 -3.43 -10.84 21.18
CA THR A 170 -3.61 -11.95 20.23
C THR A 170 -2.78 -11.84 18.95
N MET A 171 -2.13 -10.69 18.72
CA MET A 171 -1.25 -10.50 17.57
C MET A 171 0.15 -11.05 17.85
N LEU A 172 0.41 -12.25 17.34
CA LEU A 172 1.73 -12.87 17.41
C LEU A 172 2.61 -12.38 16.26
N ILE A 173 3.27 -11.25 16.46
CA ILE A 173 4.17 -10.64 15.46
C ILE A 173 5.56 -11.23 15.62
N ARG A 174 5.97 -12.06 14.66
CA ARG A 174 7.29 -12.70 14.67
C ARG A 174 8.37 -11.78 14.11
N TYR A 175 9.59 -12.00 14.58
CA TYR A 175 10.81 -11.34 14.10
C TYR A 175 10.85 -9.81 14.28
N SER A 176 9.92 -9.21 15.03
CA SER A 176 9.93 -7.77 15.28
C SER A 176 10.94 -7.39 16.35
N ASP A 177 11.76 -6.37 16.06
CA ASP A 177 12.68 -5.74 17.02
C ASP A 177 11.92 -4.83 18.01
N ASN A 178 10.71 -4.38 17.65
CA ASN A 178 9.87 -3.53 18.47
C ASN A 178 8.40 -3.93 18.33
N THR A 179 7.98 -4.91 19.13
CA THR A 179 6.62 -5.45 19.11
C THR A 179 5.56 -4.38 19.35
N GLN A 180 5.81 -3.39 20.22
CA GLN A 180 4.83 -2.32 20.48
C GLN A 180 4.58 -1.48 19.22
N ALA A 181 5.64 -1.11 18.51
CA ALA A 181 5.52 -0.38 17.25
C ALA A 181 4.84 -1.21 16.16
N SER A 182 5.15 -2.50 16.07
CA SER A 182 4.49 -3.42 15.12
C SER A 182 3.00 -3.58 15.41
N THR A 183 2.63 -3.80 16.67
CA THR A 183 1.24 -3.88 17.13
C THR A 183 0.52 -2.58 16.81
N PHE A 184 1.14 -1.43 17.10
CA PHE A 184 0.56 -0.12 16.80
C PHE A 184 0.34 0.07 15.29
N ALA A 185 1.32 -0.30 14.44
CA ALA A 185 1.21 -0.21 12.99
C ALA A 185 0.09 -1.11 12.42
N ALA A 186 -0.04 -2.34 12.92
CA ALA A 186 -1.11 -3.24 12.52
C ALA A 186 -2.50 -2.73 12.95
N GLN A 187 -2.63 -2.24 14.18
CA GLN A 187 -3.88 -1.64 14.68
C GLN A 187 -4.25 -0.38 13.90
N ALA A 188 -3.28 0.52 13.67
CA ALA A 188 -3.48 1.75 12.91
C ALA A 188 -3.98 1.48 11.48
N TYR A 189 -3.44 0.46 10.82
CA TYR A 189 -3.93 0.10 9.50
C TYR A 189 -5.32 -0.57 9.58
N ALA A 190 -5.54 -1.46 10.54
CA ALA A 190 -6.84 -2.10 10.77
C ALA A 190 -7.97 -1.07 11.01
N VAL A 191 -7.73 -0.04 11.83
CA VAL A 191 -8.73 1.02 12.06
C VAL A 191 -9.03 1.81 10.80
N LEU A 192 -8.04 2.09 9.94
CA LEU A 192 -8.28 2.79 8.67
C LEU A 192 -9.22 1.96 7.77
N VAL A 193 -8.96 0.66 7.67
CA VAL A 193 -9.76 -0.27 6.84
C VAL A 193 -11.18 -0.41 7.39
N LEU A 194 -11.35 -0.51 8.71
CA LEU A 194 -12.66 -0.58 9.35
C LEU A 194 -13.41 0.76 9.26
N ALA A 195 -12.74 1.90 9.44
CA ALA A 195 -13.36 3.22 9.42
C ALA A 195 -13.90 3.57 8.04
N ARG A 196 -13.23 3.12 6.99
CA ARG A 196 -13.70 3.23 5.60
C ARG A 196 -15.07 2.57 5.38
N GLN A 197 -15.35 1.50 6.12
CA GLN A 197 -16.63 0.78 6.10
C GLN A 197 -17.59 1.27 7.20
N GLN A 198 -17.25 2.32 7.95
CA GLN A 198 -18.01 2.79 9.13
C GLN A 198 -18.17 1.72 10.23
N LYS A 199 -17.23 0.77 10.31
CA LYS A 199 -17.25 -0.35 11.27
C LYS A 199 -16.27 -0.18 12.44
N ALA A 200 -15.55 0.94 12.51
CA ALA A 200 -14.53 1.14 13.53
C ALA A 200 -15.10 1.77 14.82
N PRO A 201 -15.09 1.09 15.97
CA PRO A 201 -15.62 1.64 17.21
C PRO A 201 -14.77 2.82 17.71
N LEU A 202 -15.40 3.98 17.92
CA LEU A 202 -14.67 5.21 18.28
C LEU A 202 -13.90 5.10 19.61
N GLY A 203 -14.41 4.30 20.55
CA GLY A 203 -13.70 4.00 21.80
C GLY A 203 -12.34 3.33 21.57
N ALA A 204 -12.28 2.36 20.66
CA ALA A 204 -11.03 1.65 20.33
C ALA A 204 -10.02 2.58 19.65
N LEU A 205 -10.49 3.47 18.76
CA LEU A 205 -9.64 4.47 18.10
C LEU A 205 -9.01 5.43 19.14
N ARG A 206 -9.79 5.85 20.13
CA ARG A 206 -9.31 6.71 21.22
C ARG A 206 -8.30 5.99 22.10
N GLU A 207 -8.51 4.71 22.40
CA GLU A 207 -7.56 3.91 23.18
C GLU A 207 -6.22 3.72 22.44
N ILE A 208 -6.26 3.47 21.12
CA ILE A 208 -5.05 3.41 20.30
C ILE A 208 -4.35 4.78 20.28
N TRP A 209 -5.11 5.88 20.20
CA TRP A 209 -4.56 7.24 20.24
C TRP A 209 -3.79 7.56 21.53
N GLU A 210 -4.22 7.03 22.69
CA GLU A 210 -3.47 7.21 23.94
C GLU A 210 -2.10 6.53 23.90
N ARG A 211 -1.93 5.50 23.06
CA ARG A 211 -0.66 4.79 22.83
C ARG A 211 0.16 5.34 21.66
N ARG A 212 -0.16 6.54 21.14
CA ARG A 212 0.51 7.16 19.98
C ARG A 212 2.04 7.28 20.07
N SER A 213 2.61 7.31 21.29
CA SER A 213 4.06 7.31 21.50
C SER A 213 4.75 6.00 21.08
N GLN A 214 4.00 4.91 20.89
CA GLN A 214 4.49 3.63 20.38
C GLN A 214 4.73 3.65 18.87
N ALA A 215 4.30 4.68 18.15
CA ALA A 215 4.49 4.78 16.71
C ALA A 215 5.97 5.00 16.35
N ALA A 216 6.56 4.06 15.60
CA ALA A 216 7.91 4.19 15.06
C ALA A 216 7.95 4.88 13.67
N SER A 217 6.79 5.30 13.14
CA SER A 217 6.66 6.00 11.86
C SER A 217 5.42 6.91 11.88
N GLY A 218 5.44 7.96 11.07
CA GLY A 218 4.31 8.86 10.85
C GLY A 218 3.12 8.18 10.16
N LEU A 219 3.32 7.13 9.37
CA LEU A 219 2.23 6.53 8.61
C LEU A 219 1.12 5.92 9.49
N PRO A 220 1.40 5.09 10.51
CA PRO A 220 0.38 4.62 11.45
C PRO A 220 -0.44 5.76 12.09
N LEU A 221 0.22 6.87 12.45
CA LEU A 221 -0.44 8.04 13.02
C LEU A 221 -1.36 8.71 12.00
N MET A 222 -0.93 8.81 10.74
CA MET A 222 -1.76 9.33 9.63
C MET A 222 -3.00 8.46 9.42
N GLN A 223 -2.83 7.14 9.39
CA GLN A 223 -3.93 6.17 9.22
C GLN A 223 -4.95 6.30 10.35
N LEU A 224 -4.47 6.36 11.61
CA LEU A 224 -5.31 6.57 12.78
C LEU A 224 -6.03 7.92 12.75
N GLY A 225 -5.34 9.00 12.37
CA GLY A 225 -5.93 10.33 12.28
C GLY A 225 -7.05 10.42 11.25
N ILE A 226 -6.89 9.75 10.11
CA ILE A 226 -7.92 9.65 9.09
C ILE A 226 -9.10 8.81 9.58
N ALA A 227 -8.84 7.71 10.28
CA ALA A 227 -9.89 6.89 10.89
C ALA A 227 -10.70 7.69 11.94
N LEU A 228 -10.02 8.44 12.83
CA LEU A 228 -10.65 9.31 13.82
C LEU A 228 -11.55 10.38 13.17
N ASN A 229 -11.04 11.06 12.14
CA ASN A 229 -11.82 12.03 11.36
C ASN A 229 -13.04 11.38 10.70
N THR A 230 -12.87 10.18 10.14
CA THR A 230 -13.93 9.43 9.44
C THR A 230 -15.04 8.98 10.38
N MET A 231 -14.69 8.66 11.63
CA MET A 231 -15.63 8.25 12.68
C MET A 231 -16.15 9.40 13.55
N GLY A 232 -15.76 10.66 13.26
CA GLY A 232 -16.34 11.86 13.87
C GLY A 232 -15.54 12.51 15.02
N ASP A 233 -14.34 12.04 15.37
CA ASP A 233 -13.44 12.71 16.34
C ASP A 233 -12.41 13.58 15.61
N ALA A 234 -12.89 14.71 15.08
CA ALA A 234 -12.09 15.61 14.26
C ALA A 234 -10.88 16.18 15.01
N ARG A 235 -11.04 16.50 16.30
CA ARG A 235 -9.98 17.09 17.13
C ARG A 235 -8.77 16.15 17.23
N ARG A 236 -8.98 14.90 17.68
CA ARG A 236 -7.88 13.93 17.75
C ARG A 236 -7.38 13.52 16.37
N GLY A 237 -8.25 13.49 15.37
CA GLY A 237 -7.86 13.19 14.00
C GLY A 237 -6.87 14.21 13.42
N GLU A 238 -7.08 15.50 13.67
CA GLU A 238 -6.17 16.56 13.24
C GLU A 238 -4.86 16.59 14.05
N GLU A 239 -4.93 16.35 15.36
CA GLU A 239 -3.74 16.15 16.20
C GLU A 239 -2.87 14.99 15.69
N ALA A 240 -3.50 13.87 15.32
CA ALA A 240 -2.82 12.69 14.80
C ALA A 240 -2.17 12.94 13.43
N ILE A 241 -2.86 13.62 12.52
CA ILE A 241 -2.31 13.98 11.20
C ILE A 241 -1.14 14.95 11.35
N THR A 242 -1.25 15.93 12.25
CA THR A 242 -0.17 16.89 12.53
C THR A 242 1.04 16.18 13.13
N LEU A 243 0.83 15.28 14.07
CA LEU A 243 1.91 14.48 14.65
C LEU A 243 2.57 13.58 13.59
N ALA A 244 1.76 12.93 12.74
CA ALA A 244 2.25 12.07 11.67
C ALA A 244 3.26 12.76 10.74
N LEU A 245 2.98 14.00 10.34
CA LEU A 245 3.86 14.80 9.48
C LEU A 245 5.20 15.16 10.15
N ASN A 246 5.24 15.18 11.48
CA ASN A 246 6.41 15.52 12.28
C ASN A 246 7.12 14.28 12.87
N THR A 247 6.64 13.07 12.58
CA THR A 247 7.24 11.81 13.03
C THR A 247 7.90 11.09 11.85
N PRO A 248 9.22 11.24 11.64
CA PRO A 248 9.93 10.45 10.65
C PRO A 248 9.94 8.97 11.05
N ARG A 249 10.14 8.08 10.06
CA ARG A 249 10.39 6.67 10.34
C ARG A 249 11.70 6.53 11.14
N GLN A 250 11.62 5.81 12.26
CA GLN A 250 12.78 5.47 13.08
C GLN A 250 13.64 4.40 12.40
N ASP A 251 14.93 4.36 12.77
CA ASP A 251 15.99 3.45 12.30
C ASP A 251 15.56 2.39 11.26
N GLU A 252 15.98 2.57 10.00
CA GLU A 252 15.66 1.64 8.90
C GLU A 252 16.26 0.23 9.11
N ARG A 253 17.15 0.04 10.08
CA ARG A 253 17.69 -1.26 10.47
C ARG A 253 16.74 -2.05 11.37
N GLN A 254 15.79 -1.39 12.03
CA GLN A 254 14.81 -2.07 12.87
C GLN A 254 13.68 -2.66 12.03
N TRP A 255 13.48 -3.96 12.17
CA TRP A 255 12.36 -4.64 11.55
C TRP A 255 11.12 -4.56 12.45
N ILE A 256 10.10 -3.82 12.00
CA ILE A 256 8.81 -3.70 12.71
C ILE A 256 7.67 -4.46 12.02
N ALA A 257 7.98 -5.40 11.12
CA ALA A 257 7.01 -6.29 10.46
C ALA A 257 5.86 -5.57 9.72
N ASP A 258 6.08 -4.33 9.29
CA ASP A 258 5.11 -3.53 8.53
C ASP A 258 5.44 -3.48 7.03
N TYR A 259 6.46 -4.21 6.56
CA TYR A 259 6.92 -4.18 5.16
C TYR A 259 7.27 -2.74 4.70
N GLY A 260 7.75 -1.92 5.65
CA GLY A 260 7.94 -0.49 5.47
C GLY A 260 9.34 -0.01 5.17
N SER A 261 9.40 1.21 4.63
CA SER A 261 10.60 2.01 4.46
C SER A 261 10.19 3.48 4.46
N SER A 262 11.14 4.38 4.65
CA SER A 262 10.87 5.83 4.63
C SER A 262 10.22 6.27 3.31
N LEU A 263 10.67 5.68 2.19
CA LEU A 263 10.07 5.93 0.87
C LEU A 263 8.61 5.44 0.80
N ARG A 264 8.34 4.22 1.29
CA ARG A 264 7.00 3.62 1.30
C ARG A 264 6.03 4.43 2.15
N ASP A 265 6.46 4.83 3.35
CA ASP A 265 5.65 5.58 4.29
C ASP A 265 5.30 6.97 3.74
N ASN A 266 6.29 7.69 3.19
CA ASN A 266 6.07 8.99 2.56
C ASN A 266 5.11 8.93 1.37
N ALA A 267 5.26 7.91 0.51
CA ALA A 267 4.38 7.73 -0.66
C ALA A 267 2.92 7.45 -0.23
N LEU A 268 2.73 6.59 0.77
CA LEU A 268 1.39 6.28 1.29
C LEU A 268 0.77 7.46 2.04
N MET A 269 1.54 8.19 2.85
CA MET A 269 1.07 9.40 3.54
C MET A 269 0.63 10.46 2.53
N LEU A 270 1.38 10.67 1.45
CA LEU A 270 0.99 11.58 0.37
C LEU A 270 -0.35 11.18 -0.28
N SER A 271 -0.53 9.89 -0.56
CA SER A 271 -1.78 9.36 -1.13
C SER A 271 -2.98 9.57 -0.20
N LEU A 272 -2.78 9.33 1.10
CA LEU A 272 -3.79 9.52 2.14
C LEU A 272 -4.20 10.99 2.31
N LEU A 273 -3.23 11.91 2.30
CA LEU A 273 -3.48 13.36 2.37
C LEU A 273 -4.23 13.88 1.15
N LYS A 274 -3.84 13.42 -0.05
CA LYS A 274 -4.51 13.81 -1.29
C LYS A 274 -5.98 13.39 -1.29
N ARG A 275 -6.27 12.15 -0.85
CA ARG A 275 -7.63 11.61 -0.79
C ARG A 275 -8.52 12.38 0.19
N THR A 276 -8.03 12.61 1.40
CA THR A 276 -8.79 13.33 2.44
C THR A 276 -9.06 14.78 2.08
N THR A 277 -8.11 15.46 1.43
CA THR A 277 -8.32 16.83 0.93
C THR A 277 -9.41 16.86 -0.15
N SER A 278 -9.42 15.87 -1.06
CA SER A 278 -10.45 15.74 -2.10
C SER A 278 -11.85 15.51 -1.50
N ASP A 279 -11.96 14.67 -0.46
CA ASP A 279 -13.23 14.42 0.24
C ASP A 279 -13.72 15.67 1.00
N ARG A 280 -12.81 16.45 1.59
CA ARG A 280 -13.16 17.73 2.24
C ARG A 280 -13.72 18.74 1.23
N THR A 281 -13.14 18.85 0.04
CA THR A 281 -13.64 19.74 -1.03
C THR A 281 -14.98 19.32 -1.63
N CYS A 282 -15.32 18.02 -1.57
CA CYS A 282 -16.63 17.54 -2.00
C CYS A 282 -17.73 17.87 -0.97
N LYS A 283 -17.40 17.82 0.33
CA LYS A 283 -18.32 18.18 1.42
C LYS A 283 -18.58 19.69 1.58
N THR A 284 -17.77 20.56 0.96
CA THR A 284 -17.98 22.02 0.99
C THR A 284 -18.85 22.54 -0.17
N ARG A 285 -19.37 21.65 -1.02
CA ARG A 285 -20.29 21.97 -2.12
C ARG A 285 -21.71 21.46 -1.84
N TYR A 286 -22.26 21.75 -0.67
CA TYR A 286 -23.71 21.68 -0.40
C TYR A 286 -24.07 22.74 0.64
#